data_AF-W2V967-F1
#
_entry.id   AF-W2V967-F1
#
_cell.length_a   1.000
_cell.length_b   1.000
_cell.length_c   1.000
_cell.angle_alpha   90.00
_cell.angle_beta   90.00
_cell.angle_gamma   90.00
#
_symmetry.space_group_name_H-M   'P 1'
#
loop_
_entity.id
_entity.type
_entity.pdbx_description
1 polymer ?
#
loop_
_entity_poly.entity_id
_entity_poly.type
_entity_poly.pdbx_seq_one_letter_code
_entity_poly.pdbx_strand_id
1 'polypeptide(L)'
;MDVAYLDEFDIKKYVKDRLSEIKDEDEYALAKSVLYDGLYRMSEVFEERYRSLYKKVYDELESKEESYEIAILLLSKNENVFLRMFFPISDLDVLEDKEKNVKEDYSESKDLIKNVYLNATDTVCKEFLQEKIGVSFTNNGEKHTLSVQPKKNLRYRKEVGKLYETFSYNGLRWNTVNTAYLDRFFDIDLSKLPQNARDVEVDYGKYADMIKEELYPVWNVEKTVFKSSTFLSPSKDGLYYEWEMVKQRDKEIILRLVQKTEGMVGIRQEEEKIIVKTYEEGYSDLEGYHIFDIRYTKEELPTGLISNKREDGMIGRFLNKTEEKIHTEAEIERIIEELDIGEYVSLKSCERLPIWKEVSEESRILPDMNNFLSSDFPLTEESPKLVLRFLRNSDSNLCEAMVRYVVSQLQISFDEYICVGVLENTYYTKGIV
;
A
#
# COMPACT_ATOMS: atom_id res chain seq x y z
N MET A 1 -20.44 0.67 -21.83
CA MET A 1 -21.77 0.09 -22.16
C MET A 1 -22.79 0.77 -21.29
N ASP A 2 -23.96 1.08 -21.86
CA ASP A 2 -25.07 1.73 -21.16
C ASP A 2 -25.39 1.01 -19.85
N VAL A 3 -25.23 1.72 -18.73
CA VAL A 3 -25.78 1.37 -17.42
C VAL A 3 -27.29 1.58 -17.52
N ALA A 4 -27.95 0.66 -18.21
CA ALA A 4 -29.37 0.44 -18.03
C ALA A 4 -29.51 -0.07 -16.60
N TYR A 5 -29.80 0.86 -15.69
CA TYR A 5 -30.29 0.60 -14.35
C TYR A 5 -31.24 -0.61 -14.41
N LEU A 6 -30.79 -1.75 -13.90
CA LEU A 6 -31.70 -2.67 -13.24
C LEU A 6 -32.21 -1.85 -12.05
N ASP A 7 -33.32 -1.14 -12.26
CA ASP A 7 -34.11 -0.57 -11.18
C ASP A 7 -34.39 -1.75 -10.25
N GLU A 8 -33.68 -1.80 -9.12
CA GLU A 8 -33.83 -2.85 -8.11
C GLU A 8 -35.34 -2.91 -7.81
N PHE A 9 -35.99 -3.99 -8.23
CA PHE A 9 -37.44 -4.09 -8.17
C PHE A 9 -37.87 -4.02 -6.70
N ASP A 10 -38.29 -2.83 -6.26
CA ASP A 10 -38.70 -2.60 -4.89
C ASP A 10 -40.09 -3.19 -4.66
N ILE A 11 -40.11 -4.40 -4.12
CA ILE A 11 -41.32 -5.16 -3.80
C ILE A 11 -42.22 -4.38 -2.84
N LYS A 12 -41.64 -3.56 -1.95
CA LYS A 12 -42.40 -2.70 -1.03
C LYS A 12 -43.17 -1.63 -1.79
N LYS A 13 -42.49 -0.97 -2.73
CA LYS A 13 -43.09 0.04 -3.60
C LYS A 13 -44.17 -0.59 -4.48
N TYR A 14 -43.88 -1.74 -5.10
CA TYR A 14 -44.84 -2.48 -5.92
C TYR A 14 -46.12 -2.86 -5.15
N VAL A 15 -45.97 -3.43 -3.95
CA VAL A 15 -47.11 -3.81 -3.10
C VAL A 15 -47.92 -2.58 -2.68
N LYS A 16 -47.26 -1.49 -2.33
CA LYS A 16 -47.92 -0.23 -1.96
C LYS A 16 -48.71 0.37 -3.11
N ASP A 17 -48.12 0.41 -4.31
CA ASP A 17 -48.74 0.98 -5.49
C ASP A 17 -49.98 0.15 -5.88
N ARG A 18 -49.88 -1.18 -5.88
CA ARG A 18 -51.03 -2.07 -6.20
C ARG A 18 -52.15 -2.01 -5.18
N LEU A 19 -51.85 -1.88 -3.89
CA LEU A 19 -52.89 -1.70 -2.89
C LEU A 19 -53.61 -0.36 -3.02
N SER A 20 -52.93 0.69 -3.52
CA SER A 20 -53.53 2.02 -3.70
C SER A 20 -54.48 2.13 -4.89
N GLU A 21 -54.42 1.20 -5.84
CA GLU A 21 -55.27 1.15 -7.03
C GLU A 21 -56.66 0.55 -6.75
N ILE A 22 -56.82 -0.17 -5.63
CA ILE A 22 -58.05 -0.90 -5.28
C ILE A 22 -58.96 0.00 -4.46
N LYS A 23 -60.19 0.24 -4.97
CA LYS A 23 -61.18 1.12 -4.36
C LYS A 23 -62.27 0.39 -3.58
N ASP A 24 -62.47 -0.89 -3.86
CA ASP A 24 -63.43 -1.75 -3.17
C ASP A 24 -62.84 -2.27 -1.86
N GLU A 25 -63.62 -2.24 -0.79
CA GLU A 25 -63.14 -2.48 0.58
C GLU A 25 -62.88 -3.97 0.86
N ASP A 26 -63.71 -4.85 0.30
CA ASP A 26 -63.58 -6.30 0.45
C ASP A 26 -62.43 -6.83 -0.42
N GLU A 27 -62.31 -6.35 -1.67
CA GLU A 27 -61.17 -6.65 -2.53
C GLU A 27 -59.85 -6.11 -1.97
N TYR A 28 -59.87 -4.92 -1.35
CA TYR A 28 -58.69 -4.35 -0.68
C TYR A 28 -58.25 -5.22 0.49
N ALA A 29 -59.18 -5.68 1.34
CA ALA A 29 -58.86 -6.54 2.47
C ALA A 29 -58.22 -7.86 2.02
N LEU A 30 -58.78 -8.48 0.98
CA LEU A 30 -58.23 -9.71 0.39
C LEU A 30 -56.85 -9.45 -0.22
N ALA A 31 -56.71 -8.42 -1.06
CA ALA A 31 -55.45 -8.08 -1.70
C ALA A 31 -54.36 -7.72 -0.69
N LYS A 32 -54.69 -7.03 0.40
CA LYS A 32 -53.76 -6.74 1.50
C LYS A 32 -53.26 -8.02 2.15
N SER A 33 -54.13 -8.99 2.41
CA SER A 33 -53.70 -10.27 3.00
C SER A 33 -52.74 -11.05 2.07
N VAL A 34 -52.96 -11.01 0.75
CA VAL A 34 -52.14 -11.76 -0.21
C VAL A 34 -50.85 -11.02 -0.56
N LEU A 35 -50.92 -9.73 -0.89
CA LEU A 35 -49.79 -8.93 -1.36
C LEU A 35 -48.90 -8.46 -0.21
N TYR A 36 -49.48 -8.02 0.90
CA TYR A 36 -48.70 -7.54 2.04
C TYR A 36 -48.28 -8.70 2.95
N ASP A 37 -49.24 -9.47 3.46
CA ASP A 37 -48.90 -10.54 4.42
C ASP A 37 -48.31 -11.78 3.76
N GLY A 38 -48.61 -12.03 2.47
CA GLY A 38 -47.98 -13.07 1.68
C GLY A 38 -46.69 -12.58 1.01
N LEU A 39 -46.82 -11.84 -0.09
CA LEU A 39 -45.70 -11.50 -0.98
C LEU A 39 -44.62 -10.65 -0.29
N TYR A 40 -44.99 -9.55 0.36
CA TYR A 40 -44.01 -8.64 0.99
C TYR A 40 -43.31 -9.28 2.19
N ARG A 41 -44.04 -9.95 3.09
CA ARG A 41 -43.38 -10.67 4.21
C ARG A 41 -42.48 -11.80 3.72
N MET A 42 -42.91 -12.53 2.68
CA MET A 42 -42.05 -13.54 2.06
C MET A 42 -40.79 -12.92 1.48
N SER A 43 -40.88 -11.78 0.78
CA SER A 43 -39.69 -11.12 0.23
C SER A 43 -38.73 -10.65 1.32
N GLU A 44 -39.24 -10.09 2.44
CA GLU A 44 -38.38 -9.73 3.58
C GLU A 44 -37.63 -10.95 4.14
N VAL A 45 -38.32 -12.08 4.32
CA VAL A 45 -37.70 -13.33 4.78
C VAL A 45 -36.70 -13.87 3.75
N PHE A 46 -37.00 -13.79 2.46
CA PHE A 46 -36.08 -14.21 1.40
C PHE A 46 -34.83 -13.33 1.34
N GLU A 47 -34.98 -12.01 1.44
CA GLU A 47 -33.85 -11.08 1.49
C GLU A 47 -32.99 -11.32 2.73
N GLU A 48 -33.60 -11.51 3.90
CA GLU A 48 -32.86 -11.82 5.13
C GLU A 48 -32.07 -13.14 4.99
N ARG A 49 -32.72 -14.19 4.48
CA ARG A 49 -32.07 -15.49 4.22
C ARG A 49 -30.97 -15.38 3.18
N TYR A 50 -31.21 -14.62 2.10
CA TYR A 50 -30.22 -14.38 1.05
C TYR A 50 -29.02 -13.62 1.61
N ARG A 51 -29.23 -12.53 2.37
CA ARG A 51 -28.15 -11.78 3.04
C ARG A 51 -27.38 -12.65 4.02
N SER A 52 -28.07 -13.51 4.78
CA SER A 52 -27.42 -14.44 5.71
C SER A 52 -26.57 -15.47 4.98
N LEU A 53 -27.08 -16.05 3.88
CA LEU A 53 -26.33 -16.99 3.05
C LEU A 53 -25.15 -16.32 2.37
N TYR A 54 -25.37 -15.15 1.77
CA TYR A 54 -24.35 -14.32 1.15
C TYR A 54 -23.22 -14.05 2.15
N LYS A 55 -23.55 -13.60 3.37
CA LYS A 55 -22.56 -13.34 4.42
C LYS A 55 -21.77 -14.61 4.77
N LYS A 56 -22.43 -15.75 4.95
CA LYS A 56 -21.74 -17.02 5.23
C LYS A 56 -20.75 -17.40 4.14
N VAL A 57 -21.17 -17.36 2.88
CA VAL A 57 -20.31 -17.68 1.73
C VAL A 57 -19.16 -16.67 1.63
N TYR A 58 -19.46 -15.38 1.81
CA TYR A 58 -18.47 -14.30 1.76
C TYR A 58 -17.41 -14.42 2.87
N ASP A 59 -17.83 -14.79 4.09
CA ASP A 59 -16.96 -15.05 5.23
C ASP A 59 -16.14 -16.35 5.03
N GLU A 60 -16.74 -17.40 4.44
CA GLU A 60 -16.04 -18.64 4.08
C GLU A 60 -14.99 -18.43 2.99
N LEU A 61 -15.19 -17.46 2.10
CA LEU A 61 -14.21 -17.07 1.08
C LEU A 61 -13.08 -16.20 1.65
N GLU A 62 -13.18 -15.68 2.87
CA GLU A 62 -12.13 -14.90 3.50
C GLU A 62 -11.11 -15.82 4.20
N SER A 63 -9.82 -15.65 3.89
CA SER A 63 -8.79 -15.95 4.88
C SER A 63 -8.37 -14.61 5.49
N LYS A 64 -8.43 -14.47 6.82
CA LYS A 64 -8.04 -13.22 7.51
C LYS A 64 -6.57 -12.84 7.24
N GLU A 65 -5.78 -13.80 6.78
CA GLU A 65 -4.37 -13.63 6.48
C GLU A 65 -4.15 -13.04 5.06
N GLU A 66 -5.17 -13.07 4.19
CA GLU A 66 -5.13 -12.49 2.83
C GLU A 66 -5.70 -11.06 2.73
N SER A 67 -6.47 -10.59 3.73
CA SER A 67 -7.13 -9.27 3.75
C SER A 67 -6.42 -8.24 4.65
N TYR A 68 -5.09 -8.20 4.60
CA TYR A 68 -4.32 -7.20 5.34
C TYR A 68 -4.27 -5.85 4.64
N GLU A 69 -4.18 -4.78 5.43
CA GLU A 69 -3.96 -3.42 4.97
C GLU A 69 -2.66 -2.90 5.61
N ILE A 70 -1.75 -2.39 4.78
CA ILE A 70 -0.57 -1.63 5.18
C ILE A 70 -0.84 -0.18 4.82
N ALA A 71 -0.99 0.65 5.85
CA ALA A 71 -1.24 2.07 5.74
C ALA A 71 0.02 2.85 6.09
N ILE A 72 0.27 3.94 5.35
CA ILE A 72 1.40 4.84 5.51
C ILE A 72 0.87 6.26 5.71
N LEU A 73 1.49 6.95 6.66
CA LEU A 73 1.25 8.35 6.97
C LEU A 73 2.58 9.11 7.05
N LEU A 74 2.51 10.42 6.85
CA LEU A 74 3.61 11.34 7.12
C LEU A 74 3.31 12.11 8.40
N LEU A 75 4.25 12.07 9.34
CA LEU A 75 4.17 12.88 10.57
C LEU A 75 5.30 13.90 10.57
N SER A 76 5.05 15.04 11.20
CA SER A 76 6.10 16.02 11.49
C SER A 76 6.76 15.68 12.83
N LYS A 77 8.09 15.70 12.89
CA LYS A 77 8.84 15.57 14.15
C LYS A 77 8.52 16.70 15.13
N ASN A 78 8.01 17.84 14.63
CA ASN A 78 7.61 18.99 15.45
C ASN A 78 6.21 18.83 16.05
N GLU A 79 5.38 17.97 15.47
CA GLU A 79 4.03 17.71 15.93
C GLU A 79 4.05 16.45 16.80
N ASN A 80 3.81 16.59 18.11
CA ASN A 80 3.75 15.47 19.05
C ASN A 80 2.46 14.64 18.84
N VAL A 81 2.30 14.03 17.66
CA VAL A 81 1.17 13.17 17.32
C VAL A 81 1.53 11.75 17.72
N PHE A 82 0.83 11.23 18.73
CA PHE A 82 0.96 9.83 19.13
C PHE A 82 -0.13 9.00 18.46
N LEU A 83 0.29 8.01 17.67
CA LEU A 83 -0.58 7.02 17.05
C LEU A 83 -0.14 5.64 17.54
N ARG A 84 -0.88 5.04 18.47
CA ARG A 84 -0.47 3.81 19.17
C ARG A 84 -0.03 2.66 18.24
N MET A 85 -0.68 2.54 17.09
CA MET A 85 -0.47 1.44 16.15
C MET A 85 0.36 1.82 14.93
N PHE A 86 0.91 3.05 14.89
CA PHE A 86 1.77 3.49 13.81
C PHE A 86 3.21 3.66 14.32
N PHE A 87 4.12 2.99 13.63
CA PHE A 87 5.52 2.92 13.96
C PHE A 87 6.33 3.58 12.85
N PRO A 88 7.46 4.22 13.17
CA PRO A 88 8.39 4.72 12.17
C PRO A 88 8.86 3.59 11.26
N ILE A 89 8.89 3.86 9.95
CA ILE A 89 9.37 2.85 8.98
C ILE A 89 10.86 2.58 9.20
N SER A 90 11.63 3.61 9.58
CA SER A 90 13.05 3.51 9.89
C SER A 90 13.32 3.94 11.33
N ASP A 91 14.03 3.09 12.08
CA ASP A 91 14.43 3.38 13.47
C ASP A 91 15.36 4.61 13.58
N LEU A 92 16.05 4.96 12.49
CA LEU A 92 16.89 6.16 12.40
C LEU A 92 16.09 7.44 12.64
N ASP A 93 14.81 7.47 12.27
CA ASP A 93 13.96 8.65 12.46
C ASP A 93 13.65 8.94 13.95
N VAL A 94 13.81 7.94 14.83
CA VAL A 94 13.60 8.06 16.28
C VAL A 94 14.92 8.27 17.03
N LEU A 95 16.01 7.70 16.53
CA LEU A 95 17.32 7.76 17.19
C LEU A 95 17.90 9.19 17.19
N GLU A 96 17.66 9.96 16.14
CA GLU A 96 18.10 11.37 16.00
C GLU A 96 17.56 12.31 17.12
N ASP A 97 16.44 11.97 17.77
CA ASP A 97 15.85 12.81 18.83
C ASP A 97 16.30 12.45 20.25
N LYS A 98 16.87 11.26 20.47
CA LYS A 98 17.39 10.86 21.79
C LYS A 98 18.70 11.56 22.14
N GLU A 99 19.54 11.86 21.14
CA GLU A 99 20.80 12.59 21.35
C GLU A 99 20.59 14.09 21.59
N LYS A 100 19.49 14.68 21.10
CA LYS A 100 19.16 16.11 21.33
C LYS A 100 18.73 16.45 22.76
N ASN A 101 18.44 15.45 23.61
CA ASN A 101 17.98 15.65 24.99
C ASN A 101 19.11 15.64 26.04
N VAL A 102 20.37 15.49 25.64
CA VAL A 102 21.52 15.67 26.53
C VAL A 102 22.13 17.05 26.27
N LYS A 103 22.14 17.87 27.31
CA LYS A 103 22.63 19.26 27.32
C LYS A 103 24.02 19.42 26.68
N GLU A 104 24.12 20.47 25.87
CA GLU A 104 25.30 21.33 25.69
C GLU A 104 26.67 20.62 25.59
N ASP A 105 26.97 20.08 24.40
CA ASP A 105 28.27 20.26 23.75
C ASP A 105 28.13 19.83 22.28
N TYR A 106 27.88 20.79 21.39
CA TYR A 106 27.83 20.59 19.93
C TYR A 106 29.25 20.38 19.38
N SER A 107 29.83 19.22 19.65
CA SER A 107 31.01 18.74 18.92
C SER A 107 30.88 17.22 18.74
N GLU A 108 30.97 16.79 17.48
CA GLU A 108 31.23 15.40 17.06
C GLU A 108 30.05 14.44 16.86
N SER A 109 29.10 14.81 15.99
CA SER A 109 28.50 13.93 14.96
C SER A 109 27.40 14.69 14.22
N LYS A 110 27.76 15.69 13.40
CA LYS A 110 26.78 16.25 12.45
C LYS A 110 26.42 15.14 11.49
N ASP A 111 25.15 14.74 11.46
CA ASP A 111 24.63 13.91 10.36
C ASP A 111 25.00 14.59 9.05
N LEU A 112 25.93 13.96 8.32
CA LEU A 112 26.50 14.49 7.07
C LEU A 112 25.49 14.41 5.91
N ILE A 113 24.25 14.03 6.19
CA ILE A 113 23.17 13.84 5.25
C ILE A 113 21.93 14.52 5.81
N LYS A 114 21.40 15.49 5.07
CA LYS A 114 20.11 16.13 5.40
C LYS A 114 19.01 15.44 4.60
N ASN A 115 17.96 14.94 5.26
CA ASN A 115 16.79 14.37 4.61
C ASN A 115 15.72 15.45 4.37
N VAL A 116 15.13 15.48 3.17
CA VAL A 116 14.01 16.34 2.82
C VAL A 116 12.91 15.56 2.11
N TYR A 117 11.65 15.94 2.37
CA TYR A 117 10.49 15.48 1.62
C TYR A 117 10.08 16.50 0.57
N LEU A 118 9.89 16.06 -0.68
CA LEU A 118 9.43 16.91 -1.78
C LEU A 118 7.95 16.64 -2.09
N ASN A 119 7.07 17.56 -1.74
CA ASN A 119 5.63 17.47 -1.98
C ASN A 119 5.26 17.87 -3.43
N ALA A 120 5.73 17.11 -4.42
CA ALA A 120 5.52 17.39 -5.85
C ALA A 120 5.13 16.13 -6.64
N THR A 121 4.83 16.28 -7.94
CA THR A 121 4.57 15.13 -8.83
C THR A 121 5.82 14.30 -9.05
N ASP A 122 5.67 13.05 -9.50
CA ASP A 122 6.81 12.16 -9.75
C ASP A 122 7.71 12.71 -10.87
N THR A 123 7.12 13.42 -11.85
CA THR A 123 7.85 14.16 -12.89
C THR A 123 8.77 15.24 -12.28
N VAL A 124 8.25 16.07 -11.38
CA VAL A 124 9.05 17.11 -10.69
C VAL A 124 10.12 16.48 -9.79
N CYS A 125 9.81 15.34 -9.15
CA CYS A 125 10.79 14.58 -8.37
C CYS A 125 11.96 14.06 -9.24
N LYS A 126 11.69 13.64 -10.48
CA LYS A 126 12.74 13.25 -11.44
C LYS A 126 13.60 14.44 -11.87
N GLU A 127 13.00 15.61 -12.09
CA GLU A 127 13.75 16.85 -12.39
C GLU A 127 14.65 17.26 -11.21
N PHE A 128 14.12 17.19 -9.98
CA PHE A 128 14.86 17.54 -8.77
C PHE A 128 16.16 16.74 -8.59
N LEU A 129 16.15 15.45 -8.96
CA LEU A 129 17.34 14.59 -8.94
C LEU A 129 18.44 15.05 -9.91
N GLN A 130 18.10 15.78 -10.96
CA GLN A 130 19.07 16.29 -11.95
C GLN A 130 19.57 17.69 -11.58
N GLU A 131 18.91 18.35 -10.63
CA GLU A 131 19.23 19.71 -10.23
C GLU A 131 20.50 19.78 -9.36
N LYS A 132 21.15 20.95 -9.42
CA LYS A 132 22.30 21.29 -8.59
C LYS A 132 21.89 22.32 -7.55
N ILE A 133 21.78 21.88 -6.31
CA ILE A 133 21.32 22.69 -5.17
C ILE A 133 22.51 23.43 -4.56
N GLY A 134 22.31 24.71 -4.26
CA GLY A 134 23.29 25.52 -3.55
C GLY A 134 23.23 25.27 -2.05
N VAL A 135 24.37 25.03 -1.42
CA VAL A 135 24.52 24.96 0.03
C VAL A 135 25.45 26.08 0.46
N SER A 136 24.90 27.06 1.18
CA SER A 136 25.66 28.16 1.74
C SER A 136 26.12 27.81 3.16
N PHE A 137 27.36 28.14 3.50
CA PHE A 137 27.90 27.96 4.85
C PHE A 137 28.96 29.01 5.16
N THR A 138 29.17 29.29 6.44
CA THR A 138 30.24 30.17 6.92
C THR A 138 31.43 29.33 7.41
N ASN A 139 32.63 29.63 6.92
CA ASN A 139 33.87 29.02 7.40
C ASN A 139 34.88 30.14 7.74
N ASN A 140 35.41 30.14 8.96
CA ASN A 140 36.35 31.17 9.43
C ASN A 140 35.88 32.63 9.21
N GLY A 141 34.57 32.88 9.21
CA GLY A 141 33.97 34.21 8.99
C GLY A 141 33.68 34.56 7.53
N GLU A 142 34.09 33.73 6.57
CA GLU A 142 33.77 33.90 5.15
C GLU A 142 32.59 33.01 4.74
N LYS A 143 31.68 33.55 3.93
CA LYS A 143 30.55 32.81 3.36
C LYS A 143 30.99 32.10 2.09
N HIS A 144 30.82 30.79 2.05
CA HIS A 144 31.07 29.95 0.89
C HIS A 144 29.79 29.29 0.41
N THR A 145 29.78 28.90 -0.86
CA THR A 145 28.67 28.15 -1.46
C THR A 145 29.23 26.92 -2.16
N LEU A 146 28.64 25.77 -1.89
CA LEU A 146 28.91 24.49 -2.53
C LEU A 146 27.68 24.09 -3.36
N SER A 147 27.90 23.41 -4.48
CA SER A 147 26.80 22.78 -5.22
C SER A 147 26.75 21.27 -4.93
N VAL A 148 25.59 20.77 -4.54
CA VAL A 148 25.33 19.35 -4.25
C VAL A 148 24.16 18.86 -5.09
N GLN A 149 24.16 17.57 -5.42
CA GLN A 149 23.09 16.93 -6.14
C GLN A 149 22.27 16.07 -5.17
N PRO A 150 20.93 16.20 -5.15
CA PRO A 150 20.06 15.34 -4.35
C PRO A 150 20.20 13.88 -4.77
N LYS A 151 20.11 12.97 -3.80
CA LYS A 151 20.02 11.53 -4.04
C LYS A 151 18.67 11.03 -3.55
N LYS A 152 18.08 10.06 -4.25
CA LYS A 152 16.86 9.41 -3.78
C LYS A 152 17.16 8.68 -2.48
N ASN A 153 16.35 8.92 -1.44
CA ASN A 153 16.49 8.20 -0.19
C ASN A 153 15.88 6.80 -0.35
N LEU A 154 16.72 5.77 -0.28
CA LEU A 154 16.30 4.38 -0.46
C LEU A 154 16.06 3.64 0.87
N ARG A 155 16.23 4.30 2.02
CA ARG A 155 16.14 3.64 3.34
C ARG A 155 14.76 3.01 3.56
N TYR A 156 13.70 3.74 3.24
CA TYR A 156 12.33 3.27 3.42
C TYR A 156 11.99 2.15 2.43
N ARG A 157 12.43 2.26 1.17
CA ARG A 157 12.27 1.21 0.16
C ARG A 157 12.95 -0.10 0.59
N LYS A 158 14.10 -0.03 1.25
CA LYS A 158 14.77 -1.22 1.81
C LYS A 158 13.96 -1.90 2.90
N GLU A 159 13.32 -1.13 3.80
CA GLU A 159 12.47 -1.70 4.85
C GLU A 159 11.20 -2.36 4.26
N VAL A 160 10.59 -1.77 3.23
CA VAL A 160 9.50 -2.43 2.48
C VAL A 160 10.01 -3.69 1.78
N GLY A 161 11.23 -3.68 1.23
CA GLY A 161 11.86 -4.86 0.63
C GLY A 161 12.08 -6.01 1.63
N LYS A 162 12.54 -5.71 2.85
CA LYS A 162 12.63 -6.71 3.93
C LYS A 162 11.27 -7.29 4.29
N LEU A 163 10.24 -6.45 4.32
CA LEU A 163 8.87 -6.90 4.56
C LEU A 163 8.40 -7.83 3.43
N TYR A 164 8.63 -7.47 2.17
CA TYR A 164 8.34 -8.31 1.00
C TYR A 164 9.00 -9.69 1.08
N GLU A 165 10.30 -9.75 1.37
CA GLU A 165 11.01 -11.02 1.55
C GLU A 165 10.37 -11.84 2.69
N THR A 166 9.98 -11.18 3.77
CA THR A 166 9.36 -11.83 4.92
C THR A 166 7.99 -12.44 4.55
N PHE A 167 7.16 -11.74 3.76
CA PHE A 167 5.91 -12.31 3.23
C PHE A 167 6.16 -13.60 2.45
N SER A 168 7.13 -13.58 1.53
CA SER A 168 7.50 -14.74 0.71
C SER A 168 7.89 -15.94 1.57
N TYR A 169 8.75 -15.76 2.57
CA TYR A 169 9.18 -16.85 3.45
C TYR A 169 8.10 -17.38 4.41
N ASN A 170 7.10 -16.57 4.73
CA ASN A 170 5.95 -17.00 5.52
C ASN A 170 4.86 -17.68 4.66
N GLY A 171 5.08 -17.80 3.34
CA GLY A 171 4.12 -18.39 2.41
C GLY A 171 2.87 -17.54 2.21
N LEU A 172 2.96 -16.23 2.45
CA LEU A 172 1.84 -15.29 2.34
C LEU A 172 1.94 -14.51 1.03
N ARG A 173 0.79 -14.23 0.42
CA ARG A 173 0.70 -13.46 -0.82
C ARG A 173 1.09 -11.99 -0.58
N TRP A 174 1.97 -11.49 -1.43
CA TRP A 174 2.32 -10.08 -1.45
C TRP A 174 1.29 -9.26 -2.23
N ASN A 175 0.79 -8.20 -1.61
CA ASN A 175 0.07 -7.11 -2.24
C ASN A 175 1.00 -5.90 -2.23
N THR A 176 1.07 -5.20 -3.35
CA THR A 176 1.90 -4.00 -3.49
C THR A 176 1.60 -3.03 -2.36
N VAL A 177 2.62 -2.59 -1.63
CA VAL A 177 2.47 -1.50 -0.66
C VAL A 177 2.49 -0.18 -1.42
N ASN A 178 1.56 0.71 -1.11
CA ASN A 178 1.52 2.03 -1.73
C ASN A 178 2.70 2.89 -1.22
N THR A 179 3.79 2.94 -1.99
CA THR A 179 5.04 3.62 -1.60
C THR A 179 5.12 5.07 -2.07
N ALA A 180 4.00 5.66 -2.49
CA ALA A 180 3.94 7.01 -3.07
C ALA A 180 4.68 8.07 -2.23
N TYR A 181 4.50 8.06 -0.90
CA TYR A 181 5.22 8.98 -0.02
C TYR A 181 6.69 8.63 0.17
N LEU A 182 7.05 7.35 0.20
CA LEU A 182 8.41 6.91 0.46
C LEU A 182 9.37 7.32 -0.66
N ASP A 183 8.87 7.41 -1.89
CA ASP A 183 9.66 7.79 -3.06
C ASP A 183 9.96 9.27 -3.20
N ARG A 184 9.39 10.10 -2.31
CA ARG A 184 9.53 11.57 -2.31
C ARG A 184 10.54 12.09 -1.29
N PHE A 185 11.26 11.18 -0.62
CA PHE A 185 12.35 11.52 0.27
C PHE A 185 13.68 11.57 -0.48
N PHE A 186 14.48 12.59 -0.17
CA PHE A 186 15.77 12.84 -0.80
C PHE A 186 16.83 13.15 0.24
N ASP A 187 18.02 12.63 0.00
CA ASP A 187 19.22 12.85 0.79
C ASP A 187 20.08 13.95 0.14
N ILE A 188 20.38 14.97 0.92
CA ILE A 188 21.33 16.03 0.57
C ILE A 188 22.65 15.74 1.28
N ASP A 189 23.66 15.37 0.50
CA ASP A 189 24.98 14.96 0.97
C ASP A 189 25.81 16.20 1.37
N LEU A 190 25.93 16.43 2.67
CA LEU A 190 26.67 17.52 3.29
C LEU A 190 28.09 17.09 3.73
N SER A 191 28.50 15.86 3.41
CA SER A 191 29.83 15.33 3.79
C SER A 191 31.01 16.13 3.23
N LYS A 192 30.77 16.87 2.15
CA LYS A 192 31.77 17.73 1.49
C LYS A 192 31.99 19.06 2.21
N LEU A 193 31.22 19.38 3.24
CA LEU A 193 31.41 20.59 4.03
C LEU A 193 32.66 20.46 4.92
N PRO A 194 33.44 21.54 5.09
CA PRO A 194 34.55 21.52 6.02
C PRO A 194 34.04 21.34 7.46
N GLN A 195 34.83 20.68 8.31
CA GLN A 195 34.44 20.38 9.71
C GLN A 195 34.04 21.63 10.51
N ASN A 196 34.61 22.80 10.17
CA ASN A 196 34.33 24.08 10.83
C ASN A 196 33.16 24.87 10.22
N ALA A 197 32.40 24.28 9.29
CA ALA A 197 31.24 24.93 8.68
C ALA A 197 30.15 25.28 9.72
N ARG A 198 29.73 26.53 9.74
CA ARG A 198 28.62 27.07 10.56
C ARG A 198 27.54 27.66 9.65
N ASP A 199 26.34 27.85 10.19
CA ASP A 199 25.20 28.47 9.49
C ASP A 199 24.93 27.83 8.12
N VAL A 200 24.80 26.50 8.10
CA VAL A 200 24.56 25.74 6.88
C VAL A 200 23.11 25.94 6.45
N GLU A 201 22.92 26.54 5.28
CA GLU A 201 21.62 26.81 4.67
C GLU A 201 21.58 26.19 3.27
N VAL A 202 20.50 25.50 2.95
CA VAL A 202 20.29 24.86 1.66
C VAL A 202 19.31 25.70 0.85
N ASP A 203 19.76 26.17 -0.31
CA ASP A 203 18.94 26.94 -1.25
C ASP A 203 18.30 26.02 -2.27
N TYR A 204 17.02 25.72 -2.05
CA TYR A 204 16.21 24.85 -2.89
C TYR A 204 15.63 25.55 -4.14
N GLY A 205 15.88 26.85 -4.32
CA GLY A 205 15.42 27.62 -5.47
C GLY A 205 13.91 27.47 -5.73
N LYS A 206 13.54 27.07 -6.95
CA LYS A 206 12.13 26.89 -7.37
C LYS A 206 11.37 25.79 -6.59
N TYR A 207 12.07 24.93 -5.85
CA TYR A 207 11.47 23.83 -5.08
C TYR A 207 11.21 24.18 -3.61
N ALA A 208 11.62 25.37 -3.15
CA ALA A 208 11.54 25.76 -1.73
C ALA A 208 10.13 25.61 -1.13
N ASP A 209 9.08 26.02 -1.85
CA ASP A 209 7.70 25.94 -1.37
C ASP A 209 7.16 24.48 -1.32
N MET A 210 7.77 23.58 -2.09
CA MET A 210 7.39 22.17 -2.16
C MET A 210 8.12 21.31 -1.13
N ILE A 211 9.22 21.81 -0.57
CA ILE A 211 10.03 21.06 0.38
C ILE A 211 9.45 21.17 1.78
N LYS A 212 9.37 20.01 2.42
CA LYS A 212 9.02 19.86 3.83
C LYS A 212 10.17 19.18 4.53
N GLU A 213 10.73 19.89 5.51
CA GLU A 213 11.75 19.37 6.41
C GLU A 213 11.07 18.74 7.63
N GLU A 214 11.82 17.92 8.37
CA GLU A 214 11.35 17.29 9.62
C GLU A 214 10.07 16.44 9.45
N LEU A 215 9.84 15.88 8.26
CA LEU A 215 8.83 14.85 8.03
C LEU A 215 9.47 13.46 8.08
N TYR A 216 8.72 12.49 8.58
CA TYR A 216 9.09 11.08 8.53
C TYR A 216 7.85 10.21 8.30
N PRO A 217 7.98 9.09 7.59
CA PRO A 217 6.89 8.18 7.35
C PRO A 217 6.72 7.21 8.51
N VAL A 218 5.46 6.96 8.86
CA VAL A 218 5.04 5.91 9.80
C VAL A 218 4.09 4.95 9.10
N TRP A 219 4.05 3.72 9.56
CA TRP A 219 3.15 2.68 9.06
C TRP A 219 2.60 1.81 10.18
N ASN A 220 1.56 1.03 9.92
CA ASN A 220 0.93 0.11 10.88
C ASN A 220 1.68 -1.23 11.05
N VAL A 221 3.01 -1.22 10.86
CA VAL A 221 3.87 -2.40 10.93
C VAL A 221 4.92 -2.21 12.04
N GLU A 222 4.90 -3.08 13.04
CA GLU A 222 5.83 -3.07 14.16
C GLU A 222 6.91 -4.13 13.95
N LYS A 223 8.18 -3.77 14.18
CA LYS A 223 9.27 -4.74 14.35
C LYS A 223 9.18 -5.38 15.72
N THR A 224 9.17 -6.70 15.76
CA THR A 224 9.00 -7.47 17.00
C THR A 224 9.98 -8.62 17.09
N VAL A 225 10.12 -9.17 18.29
CA VAL A 225 10.94 -10.35 18.58
C VAL A 225 10.05 -11.45 19.14
N PHE A 226 9.98 -12.56 18.41
CA PHE A 226 9.26 -13.76 18.81
C PHE A 226 10.14 -14.62 19.71
N LYS A 227 9.70 -14.78 20.96
CA LYS A 227 10.36 -15.66 21.94
C LYS A 227 9.95 -17.10 21.69
N SER A 228 10.94 -17.97 21.50
CA SER A 228 10.71 -19.41 21.37
C SER A 228 10.21 -19.99 22.70
N SER A 229 9.16 -20.82 22.63
CA SER A 229 8.47 -21.35 23.82
C SER A 229 8.77 -22.83 24.09
N THR A 230 9.01 -23.62 23.04
CA THR A 230 9.16 -25.07 23.17
C THR A 230 10.11 -25.64 22.11
N PHE A 231 10.94 -26.60 22.51
CA PHE A 231 11.82 -27.42 21.68
C PHE A 231 11.21 -28.81 21.55
N LEU A 232 10.88 -29.28 20.34
CA LEU A 232 10.27 -30.60 20.15
C LEU A 232 10.84 -31.34 18.94
N SER A 233 11.68 -32.32 19.27
CA SER A 233 12.02 -33.55 18.54
C SER A 233 12.60 -33.40 17.11
N PRO A 234 13.59 -34.23 16.72
CA PRO A 234 13.85 -34.43 15.31
C PRO A 234 12.53 -34.76 14.59
N SER A 235 12.30 -34.13 13.43
CA SER A 235 11.26 -34.56 12.49
C SER A 235 11.38 -36.07 12.24
N LYS A 236 10.31 -36.73 11.76
CA LYS A 236 10.29 -38.21 11.59
C LYS A 236 11.49 -38.79 10.82
N ASP A 237 12.16 -37.95 10.02
CA ASP A 237 13.32 -38.28 9.19
C ASP A 237 14.69 -37.96 9.85
N GLY A 238 14.72 -37.37 11.05
CA GLY A 238 15.96 -37.14 11.82
C GLY A 238 16.81 -35.93 11.40
N LEU A 239 16.39 -35.17 10.38
CA LEU A 239 17.24 -34.18 9.69
C LEU A 239 17.01 -32.71 10.07
N TYR A 240 15.88 -32.41 10.73
CA TYR A 240 15.44 -31.04 11.00
C TYR A 240 14.86 -30.91 12.41
N TYR A 241 15.02 -29.71 12.98
CA TYR A 241 14.44 -29.26 14.22
C TYR A 241 13.21 -28.37 13.96
N GLU A 242 12.25 -28.40 14.87
CA GLU A 242 11.09 -27.50 14.87
C GLU A 242 11.14 -26.58 16.09
N TRP A 243 11.13 -25.27 15.84
CA TRP A 243 10.96 -24.23 16.86
C TRP A 243 9.49 -23.85 16.94
N GLU A 244 8.91 -23.89 18.14
CA GLU A 244 7.51 -23.54 18.38
C GLU A 244 7.39 -22.23 19.16
N MET A 245 6.60 -21.30 18.59
CA MET A 245 6.31 -20.00 19.18
C MET A 245 4.80 -19.88 19.42
N VAL A 246 4.42 -19.54 20.65
CA VAL A 246 3.01 -19.32 21.00
C VAL A 246 2.50 -18.05 20.31
N LYS A 247 1.42 -18.18 19.54
CA LYS A 247 0.69 -17.06 18.95
C LYS A 247 -0.32 -16.54 19.98
N GLN A 248 0.07 -15.53 20.76
CA GLN A 248 -0.88 -14.88 21.67
C GLN A 248 -2.01 -14.24 20.85
N ARG A 249 -3.25 -14.58 21.20
CA ARG A 249 -4.44 -14.02 20.55
C ARG A 249 -4.56 -12.54 20.89
N ASP A 250 -4.12 -11.71 19.96
CA ASP A 250 -4.37 -10.28 19.96
C ASP A 250 -5.25 -9.95 18.75
N LYS A 251 -6.41 -9.33 19.00
CA LYS A 251 -7.38 -8.94 17.97
C LYS A 251 -6.90 -7.75 17.15
N GLU A 252 -5.96 -6.98 17.68
CA GLU A 252 -5.41 -5.79 17.02
C GLU A 252 -4.35 -6.16 15.97
N ILE A 253 -3.80 -7.38 15.98
CA ILE A 253 -2.76 -7.82 15.06
C ILE A 253 -3.35 -8.81 14.03
N ILE A 254 -3.39 -8.40 12.76
CA ILE A 254 -3.87 -9.22 11.63
C ILE A 254 -2.83 -10.28 11.27
N LEU A 255 -1.57 -9.87 11.07
CA LEU A 255 -0.50 -10.74 10.61
C LEU A 255 0.69 -10.74 11.55
N ARG A 256 1.32 -11.92 11.67
CA ARG A 256 2.58 -12.15 12.38
C ARG A 256 3.54 -12.80 11.42
N LEU A 257 4.58 -12.08 11.06
CA LEU A 257 5.52 -12.46 10.02
C LEU A 257 6.88 -12.73 10.66
N VAL A 258 7.43 -13.93 10.49
CA VAL A 258 8.75 -14.28 11.02
C VAL A 258 9.82 -14.05 9.97
N GLN A 259 10.87 -13.28 10.29
CA GLN A 259 11.96 -13.03 9.36
C GLN A 259 12.83 -14.28 9.19
N LYS A 260 13.18 -14.59 7.95
CA LYS A 260 14.08 -15.71 7.67
C LYS A 260 15.46 -15.42 8.23
N THR A 261 15.99 -16.38 8.97
CA THR A 261 17.38 -16.43 9.43
C THR A 261 18.11 -17.58 8.75
N GLU A 262 19.44 -17.61 8.85
CA GLU A 262 20.25 -18.73 8.36
C GLU A 262 19.79 -20.07 8.97
N GLY A 263 19.93 -21.16 8.21
CA GLY A 263 19.50 -22.49 8.65
C GLY A 263 17.98 -22.76 8.56
N MET A 264 17.13 -21.74 8.40
CA MET A 264 15.69 -21.92 8.25
C MET A 264 15.29 -22.50 6.88
N VAL A 265 14.37 -23.45 6.93
CA VAL A 265 13.91 -24.24 5.77
C VAL A 265 12.45 -23.94 5.45
N GLY A 266 11.63 -23.64 6.46
CA GLY A 266 10.24 -23.27 6.24
C GLY A 266 9.56 -22.76 7.49
N ILE A 267 8.55 -21.92 7.28
CA ILE A 267 7.71 -21.35 8.33
C ILE A 267 6.28 -21.83 8.08
N ARG A 268 5.62 -22.31 9.13
CA ARG A 268 4.22 -22.74 9.11
C ARG A 268 3.45 -21.97 10.17
N GLN A 269 2.41 -21.27 9.74
CA GLN A 269 1.48 -20.57 10.62
C GLN A 269 0.32 -21.52 10.96
N GLU A 270 0.05 -21.69 12.26
CA GLU A 270 -1.12 -22.40 12.77
C GLU A 270 -1.95 -21.43 13.63
N GLU A 271 -3.17 -21.81 14.03
CA GLU A 271 -4.11 -20.92 14.71
C GLU A 271 -3.54 -20.38 16.05
N GLU A 272 -2.83 -21.22 16.80
CA GLU A 272 -2.32 -20.88 18.15
C GLU A 272 -0.79 -20.83 18.23
N LYS A 273 -0.09 -21.16 17.14
CA LYS A 273 1.37 -21.23 17.14
C LYS A 273 1.98 -20.98 15.78
N ILE A 274 3.25 -20.59 15.79
CA ILE A 274 4.11 -20.50 14.61
C ILE A 274 5.18 -21.59 14.76
N ILE A 275 5.36 -22.38 13.72
CA ILE A 275 6.36 -23.46 13.67
C ILE A 275 7.40 -23.13 12.62
N VAL A 276 8.66 -23.08 13.04
CA VAL A 276 9.80 -22.85 12.15
C VAL A 276 10.62 -24.12 12.06
N LYS A 277 10.86 -24.59 10.83
CA LYS A 277 11.75 -25.73 10.53
C LYS A 277 13.15 -25.21 10.26
N THR A 278 14.14 -25.77 10.94
CA THR A 278 15.55 -25.36 10.82
C THR A 278 16.51 -26.55 10.94
N TYR A 279 17.72 -26.38 10.42
CA TYR A 279 18.85 -27.30 10.67
C TYR A 279 19.56 -27.02 12.01
N GLU A 280 19.28 -25.89 12.65
CA GLU A 280 19.97 -25.48 13.86
C GLU A 280 19.43 -26.19 15.11
N GLU A 281 20.34 -26.75 15.91
CA GLU A 281 19.99 -27.49 17.13
C GLU A 281 19.70 -26.58 18.34
N GLY A 282 19.99 -25.27 18.22
CA GLY A 282 19.84 -24.27 19.29
C GLY A 282 18.48 -23.58 19.32
N TYR A 283 18.26 -22.69 20.28
CA TYR A 283 17.14 -21.72 20.24
C TYR A 283 17.70 -20.33 19.96
N SER A 284 17.00 -19.57 19.12
CA SER A 284 17.21 -18.13 18.98
C SER A 284 15.87 -17.43 19.08
N ASP A 285 15.89 -16.24 19.68
CA ASP A 285 14.83 -15.28 19.46
C ASP A 285 14.82 -14.90 17.97
N LEU A 286 13.63 -14.80 17.39
CA LEU A 286 13.46 -14.46 15.97
C LEU A 286 12.87 -13.08 15.81
N GLU A 287 13.49 -12.30 14.94
CA GLU A 287 12.92 -11.04 14.51
C GLU A 287 11.77 -11.28 13.54
N GLY A 288 10.89 -10.28 13.44
CA GLY A 288 9.82 -10.27 12.47
C GLY A 288 8.92 -9.07 12.63
N TYR A 289 7.70 -9.18 12.13
CA TYR A 289 6.76 -8.07 12.05
C TYR A 289 5.38 -8.43 12.59
N HIS A 290 4.76 -7.48 13.28
CA HIS A 290 3.33 -7.45 13.51
C HIS A 290 2.70 -6.42 12.57
N ILE A 291 1.63 -6.81 11.87
CA ILE A 291 0.80 -5.87 11.10
C ILE A 291 -0.50 -5.64 11.88
N PHE A 292 -0.72 -4.39 12.27
CA PHE A 292 -1.88 -3.99 13.06
C PHE A 292 -3.08 -3.67 12.18
N ASP A 293 -4.27 -4.03 12.65
CA ASP A 293 -5.53 -3.64 12.03
C ASP A 293 -5.86 -2.19 12.38
N ILE A 294 -5.76 -1.30 11.39
CA ILE A 294 -5.99 0.13 11.59
C ILE A 294 -7.38 0.46 12.14
N ARG A 295 -8.37 -0.44 11.97
CA ARG A 295 -9.74 -0.25 12.50
C ARG A 295 -9.82 -0.29 14.03
N TYR A 296 -8.79 -0.83 14.70
CA TYR A 296 -8.69 -0.79 16.16
C TYR A 296 -7.97 0.46 16.68
N THR A 297 -7.46 1.31 15.79
CA THR A 297 -6.94 2.63 16.17
C THR A 297 -8.10 3.45 16.72
N LYS A 298 -7.93 4.01 17.93
CA LYS A 298 -8.96 4.81 18.60
C LYS A 298 -8.76 6.31 18.37
N GLU A 299 -7.57 6.67 17.94
CA GLU A 299 -7.12 8.00 17.61
C GLU A 299 -7.69 8.44 16.25
N GLU A 300 -7.98 9.72 16.12
CA GLU A 300 -8.32 10.29 14.81
C GLU A 300 -7.09 10.23 13.91
N LEU A 301 -7.20 9.49 12.81
CA LEU A 301 -6.11 9.37 11.83
C LEU A 301 -5.94 10.69 11.08
N PRO A 302 -4.70 11.19 10.94
CA PRO A 302 -4.42 12.37 10.11
C PRO A 302 -4.91 12.18 8.67
N THR A 303 -5.29 13.29 8.04
CA THR A 303 -5.65 13.30 6.62
C THR A 303 -4.43 12.94 5.75
N GLY A 304 -4.68 12.28 4.61
CA GLY A 304 -3.61 11.86 3.71
C GLY A 304 -3.03 10.48 4.08
N LEU A 305 -3.82 9.60 4.70
CA LEU A 305 -3.48 8.18 4.79
C LEU A 305 -3.50 7.58 3.39
N ILE A 306 -2.40 6.95 2.98
CA ILE A 306 -2.36 6.07 1.82
C ILE A 306 -2.23 4.64 2.30
N SER A 307 -2.91 3.70 1.66
CA SER A 307 -2.77 2.30 1.99
C SER A 307 -2.86 1.43 0.74
N ASN A 308 -2.66 0.14 0.93
CA ASN A 308 -2.96 -0.88 -0.08
C ASN A 308 -4.30 -1.57 0.20
N LYS A 309 -5.23 -0.88 0.87
CA LYS A 309 -6.58 -1.38 1.13
C LYS A 309 -7.23 -1.82 -0.18
N ARG A 310 -7.93 -2.94 -0.11
CA ARG A 310 -8.75 -3.43 -1.20
C ARG A 310 -10.21 -3.48 -0.78
N GLU A 311 -11.08 -2.93 -1.61
CA GLU A 311 -12.53 -3.12 -1.47
C GLU A 311 -12.94 -4.47 -2.09
N ASP A 312 -12.46 -5.57 -1.49
CA ASP A 312 -12.59 -6.90 -2.08
C ASP A 312 -14.05 -7.33 -2.24
N GLY A 313 -14.49 -7.41 -3.50
CA GLY A 313 -15.77 -8.02 -3.88
C GLY A 313 -15.73 -9.55 -3.77
N MET A 314 -16.90 -10.19 -3.87
CA MET A 314 -17.01 -11.67 -3.83
C MET A 314 -16.14 -12.35 -4.91
N ILE A 315 -16.09 -11.77 -6.10
CA ILE A 315 -15.27 -12.29 -7.22
C ILE A 315 -13.79 -12.20 -6.89
N GLY A 316 -13.33 -11.08 -6.31
CA GLY A 316 -11.93 -10.92 -5.92
C GLY A 316 -11.49 -11.92 -4.86
N ARG A 317 -12.31 -12.14 -3.84
CA ARG A 317 -12.05 -13.17 -2.82
C ARG A 317 -12.01 -14.57 -3.41
N PHE A 318 -12.95 -14.88 -4.30
CA PHE A 318 -12.97 -16.17 -4.97
C PHE A 318 -11.71 -16.40 -5.81
N LEU A 319 -11.32 -15.42 -6.62
CA LEU A 319 -10.12 -15.50 -7.46
C LEU A 319 -8.83 -15.52 -6.64
N ASN A 320 -8.79 -14.89 -5.47
CA ASN A 320 -7.64 -14.99 -4.57
C ASN A 320 -7.45 -16.41 -4.02
N LYS A 321 -8.54 -17.18 -3.84
CA LYS A 321 -8.50 -18.58 -3.38
C LYS A 321 -8.21 -19.59 -4.47
N THR A 322 -8.51 -19.27 -5.72
CA THR A 322 -8.24 -20.15 -6.86
C THR A 322 -6.89 -19.84 -7.47
N GLU A 323 -6.13 -20.87 -7.85
CA GLU A 323 -4.87 -20.67 -8.59
C GLU A 323 -5.08 -20.27 -10.06
N GLU A 324 -6.33 -20.22 -10.52
CA GLU A 324 -6.68 -19.86 -11.90
C GLU A 324 -6.50 -18.35 -12.12
N LYS A 325 -5.62 -18.00 -13.06
CA LYS A 325 -5.45 -16.62 -13.51
C LYS A 325 -6.41 -16.30 -14.66
N ILE A 326 -7.25 -15.28 -14.49
CA ILE A 326 -8.11 -14.76 -15.57
C ILE A 326 -7.46 -13.50 -16.14
N HIS A 327 -6.98 -13.55 -17.39
CA HIS A 327 -6.33 -12.40 -18.00
C HIS A 327 -7.25 -11.73 -19.03
N THR A 328 -8.22 -10.94 -18.54
CA THR A 328 -9.17 -10.18 -19.38
C THR A 328 -9.16 -8.69 -19.02
N GLU A 329 -9.66 -7.84 -19.92
CA GLU A 329 -9.82 -6.40 -19.65
C GLU A 329 -10.74 -6.14 -18.45
N ALA A 330 -11.83 -6.91 -18.32
CA ALA A 330 -12.73 -6.81 -17.17
C ALA A 330 -12.05 -7.17 -15.84
N GLU A 331 -11.07 -8.10 -15.85
CA GLU A 331 -10.28 -8.39 -14.66
C GLU A 331 -9.37 -7.21 -14.27
N ILE A 332 -8.79 -6.54 -15.26
CA ILE A 332 -7.97 -5.34 -15.04
C ILE A 332 -8.82 -4.23 -14.42
N GLU A 333 -10.01 -3.98 -14.98
CA GLU A 333 -10.98 -3.02 -14.44
C GLU A 333 -11.34 -3.37 -12.99
N ARG A 334 -11.69 -4.64 -12.72
CA ARG A 334 -12.00 -5.12 -11.37
C ARG A 334 -10.87 -4.87 -10.38
N ILE A 335 -9.63 -5.23 -10.73
CA ILE A 335 -8.47 -5.00 -9.86
C ILE A 335 -8.30 -3.50 -9.59
N ILE A 336 -8.48 -2.64 -10.60
CA ILE A 336 -8.34 -1.20 -10.45
C ILE A 336 -9.42 -0.60 -9.55
N GLU A 337 -10.68 -1.04 -9.71
CA GLU A 337 -11.81 -0.60 -8.88
C GLU A 337 -11.60 -0.98 -7.41
N GLU A 338 -10.97 -2.12 -7.14
CA GLU A 338 -10.67 -2.55 -5.78
C GLU A 338 -9.61 -1.70 -5.08
N LEU A 339 -8.79 -0.91 -5.80
CA LEU A 339 -7.59 -0.25 -5.25
C LEU A 339 -7.81 1.12 -4.58
N ASP A 340 -9.04 1.55 -4.29
CA ASP A 340 -9.35 2.82 -3.59
C ASP A 340 -8.56 4.06 -4.09
N ILE A 341 -8.36 4.14 -5.42
CA ILE A 341 -7.63 5.22 -6.10
C ILE A 341 -8.52 6.17 -6.91
N GLY A 342 -9.84 5.96 -6.87
CA GLY A 342 -10.81 6.68 -7.71
C GLY A 342 -10.82 8.20 -7.51
N GLU A 343 -10.39 8.70 -6.35
CA GLU A 343 -10.19 10.14 -6.08
C GLU A 343 -9.08 10.76 -6.95
N TYR A 344 -8.09 9.96 -7.35
CA TYR A 344 -6.91 10.42 -8.06
C TYR A 344 -7.03 10.21 -9.57
N VAL A 345 -7.40 9.00 -9.97
CA VAL A 345 -7.38 8.58 -11.38
C VAL A 345 -8.47 7.57 -11.70
N SER A 346 -8.91 7.55 -12.96
CA SER A 346 -9.81 6.53 -13.52
C SER A 346 -9.18 5.88 -14.74
N LEU A 347 -9.37 4.57 -14.92
CA LEU A 347 -8.97 3.90 -16.15
C LEU A 347 -9.80 4.41 -17.33
N LYS A 348 -9.14 4.70 -18.44
CA LYS A 348 -9.75 5.11 -19.72
C LYS A 348 -9.75 3.98 -20.73
N SER A 349 -8.60 3.33 -20.89
CA SER A 349 -8.44 2.20 -21.80
C SER A 349 -7.23 1.36 -21.43
N CYS A 350 -7.26 0.11 -21.87
CA CYS A 350 -6.19 -0.85 -21.74
C CYS A 350 -5.85 -1.43 -23.12
N GLU A 351 -4.60 -1.30 -23.56
CA GLU A 351 -4.16 -1.70 -24.89
C GLU A 351 -2.93 -2.59 -24.81
N ARG A 352 -2.97 -3.74 -25.50
CA ARG A 352 -1.81 -4.62 -25.66
C ARG A 352 -0.98 -4.16 -26.86
N LEU A 353 0.27 -3.79 -26.61
CA LEU A 353 1.22 -3.38 -27.65
C LEU A 353 2.40 -4.37 -27.77
N PRO A 354 2.79 -4.74 -28.99
CA PRO A 354 3.93 -5.65 -29.19
C PRO A 354 5.28 -4.97 -28.96
N ILE A 355 5.43 -3.66 -29.27
CA ILE A 355 6.72 -2.93 -29.23
C ILE A 355 6.52 -1.49 -28.73
N TRP A 356 7.53 -0.92 -28.05
CA TRP A 356 7.59 0.43 -27.46
C TRP A 356 7.33 1.64 -28.39
N LYS A 357 7.12 1.44 -29.70
CA LYS A 357 7.15 2.53 -30.70
C LYS A 357 6.01 3.55 -30.57
N GLU A 358 4.97 3.26 -29.82
CA GLU A 358 3.74 4.06 -29.81
C GLU A 358 3.55 4.96 -28.57
N VAL A 359 4.45 4.90 -27.58
CA VAL A 359 4.36 5.71 -26.35
C VAL A 359 5.65 6.48 -26.12
N SER A 360 5.60 7.80 -25.93
CA SER A 360 6.77 8.62 -25.57
C SER A 360 7.41 8.13 -24.28
N GLU A 361 8.74 8.09 -24.18
CA GLU A 361 9.45 7.68 -22.95
C GLU A 361 9.12 8.57 -21.75
N GLU A 362 8.90 9.86 -21.99
CA GLU A 362 8.66 10.85 -20.94
C GLU A 362 7.29 10.68 -20.25
N SER A 363 6.32 10.08 -20.95
CA SER A 363 4.96 9.87 -20.42
C SER A 363 4.77 8.50 -19.76
N ARG A 364 5.81 7.66 -19.72
CA ARG A 364 5.71 6.29 -19.20
C ARG A 364 5.85 6.26 -17.68
N ILE A 365 4.89 5.62 -17.04
CA ILE A 365 4.91 5.29 -15.62
C ILE A 365 5.13 3.78 -15.50
N LEU A 366 6.28 3.39 -14.95
CA LEU A 366 6.72 2.00 -14.86
C LEU A 366 6.32 1.36 -13.51
N PRO A 367 6.15 0.03 -13.45
CA PRO A 367 5.70 -0.70 -12.27
C PRO A 367 6.87 -0.95 -11.29
N ASP A 368 7.39 0.11 -10.68
CA ASP A 368 8.59 0.05 -9.84
C ASP A 368 8.32 -0.05 -8.33
N MET A 369 7.05 -0.10 -7.88
CA MET A 369 6.76 -0.15 -6.44
C MET A 369 7.18 -1.48 -5.79
N ASN A 370 7.28 -2.56 -6.57
CA ASN A 370 7.74 -3.87 -6.12
C ASN A 370 9.19 -4.19 -6.52
N ASN A 371 9.93 -3.23 -7.08
CA ASN A 371 11.30 -3.44 -7.52
C ASN A 371 12.28 -3.37 -6.33
N PHE A 372 12.23 -4.39 -5.47
CA PHE A 372 13.11 -4.54 -4.31
C PHE A 372 14.34 -5.40 -4.63
N LEU A 373 14.18 -6.35 -5.56
CA LEU A 373 15.21 -7.28 -6.01
C LEU A 373 15.31 -7.22 -7.54
N SER A 374 16.53 -7.18 -8.06
CA SER A 374 16.83 -7.08 -9.50
C SER A 374 16.46 -8.34 -10.32
N SER A 375 15.85 -9.35 -9.70
CA SER A 375 15.69 -10.71 -10.23
C SER A 375 14.25 -11.14 -10.54
N ASP A 376 13.24 -10.40 -10.08
CA ASP A 376 11.91 -11.01 -9.88
C ASP A 376 11.01 -10.95 -11.13
N PHE A 377 11.44 -10.25 -12.18
CA PHE A 377 10.71 -10.19 -13.44
C PHE A 377 11.67 -10.44 -14.60
N PRO A 378 11.77 -11.68 -15.12
CA PRO A 378 12.64 -12.04 -16.24
C PRO A 378 12.08 -11.54 -17.59
N LEU A 379 11.44 -10.37 -17.59
CA LEU A 379 10.88 -9.75 -18.78
C LEU A 379 12.01 -9.04 -19.52
N THR A 380 12.26 -9.48 -20.76
CA THR A 380 13.18 -8.78 -21.67
C THR A 380 12.48 -7.58 -22.28
N GLU A 381 13.24 -6.64 -22.86
CA GLU A 381 12.66 -5.50 -23.59
C GLU A 381 11.72 -5.94 -24.75
N GLU A 382 11.72 -7.21 -25.14
CA GLU A 382 10.88 -7.80 -26.18
C GLU A 382 9.51 -8.31 -25.67
N SER A 383 9.31 -8.48 -24.36
CA SER A 383 8.04 -8.96 -23.79
C SER A 383 6.86 -8.06 -24.16
N PRO A 384 5.65 -8.59 -24.41
CA PRO A 384 4.50 -7.76 -24.79
C PRO A 384 4.18 -6.72 -23.71
N LYS A 385 3.69 -5.55 -24.12
CA LYS A 385 3.41 -4.42 -23.23
C LYS A 385 1.90 -4.29 -23.05
N LEU A 386 1.50 -3.99 -21.83
CA LEU A 386 0.12 -3.67 -21.49
C LEU A 386 0.07 -2.20 -21.09
N VAL A 387 -0.44 -1.35 -21.97
CA VAL A 387 -0.51 0.10 -21.76
C VAL A 387 -1.87 0.46 -21.20
N LEU A 388 -1.86 0.98 -19.98
CA LEU A 388 -3.03 1.45 -19.27
C LEU A 388 -3.07 2.98 -19.29
N ARG A 389 -4.09 3.54 -19.92
CA ARG A 389 -4.30 4.98 -19.99
C ARG A 389 -5.27 5.39 -18.89
N PHE A 390 -4.86 6.38 -18.10
CA PHE A 390 -5.64 6.89 -16.98
C PHE A 390 -6.02 8.35 -17.21
N LEU A 391 -7.24 8.70 -16.80
CA LEU A 391 -7.68 10.09 -16.69
C LEU A 391 -7.41 10.58 -15.27
N ARG A 392 -6.90 11.81 -15.19
CA ARG A 392 -6.74 12.53 -13.93
C ARG A 392 -8.11 13.00 -13.41
N ASN A 393 -8.42 12.65 -12.16
CA ASN A 393 -9.67 13.06 -11.48
C ASN A 393 -9.45 14.22 -10.50
N SER A 394 -8.22 14.46 -10.04
CA SER A 394 -7.89 15.55 -9.14
C SER A 394 -6.57 16.25 -9.48
N ASP A 395 -6.40 17.47 -8.97
CA ASP A 395 -5.16 18.24 -9.05
C ASP A 395 -4.09 17.77 -8.04
N SER A 396 -4.33 16.64 -7.36
CA SER A 396 -3.37 16.07 -6.44
C SER A 396 -2.04 15.77 -7.14
N ASN A 397 -0.95 16.05 -6.43
CA ASN A 397 0.37 15.68 -6.91
C ASN A 397 0.62 14.16 -6.85
N LEU A 398 -0.29 13.38 -6.22
CA LEU A 398 -0.19 11.92 -6.09
C LEU A 398 -0.70 11.14 -7.31
N CYS A 399 -1.37 11.76 -8.29
CA CYS A 399 -1.98 11.03 -9.39
C CYS A 399 -1.00 10.14 -10.17
N GLU A 400 0.23 10.62 -10.44
CA GLU A 400 1.28 9.82 -11.09
C GLU A 400 1.71 8.62 -10.22
N ALA A 401 1.81 8.84 -8.91
CA ALA A 401 2.15 7.79 -7.96
C ALA A 401 1.03 6.75 -7.81
N MET A 402 -0.24 7.15 -7.93
CA MET A 402 -1.37 6.21 -7.92
C MET A 402 -1.43 5.37 -9.20
N VAL A 403 -1.12 5.95 -10.36
CA VAL A 403 -0.93 5.15 -11.59
C VAL A 403 0.21 4.15 -11.40
N ARG A 404 1.33 4.58 -10.83
CA ARG A 404 2.49 3.74 -10.53
C ARG A 404 2.16 2.60 -9.58
N TYR A 405 1.32 2.87 -8.57
CA TYR A 405 0.80 1.87 -7.64
C TYR A 405 -0.04 0.81 -8.35
N VAL A 406 -1.02 1.24 -9.16
CA VAL A 406 -1.89 0.34 -9.93
C VAL A 406 -1.09 -0.55 -10.87
N VAL A 407 -0.20 0.02 -11.67
CA VAL A 407 0.55 -0.78 -12.65
C VAL A 407 1.52 -1.73 -11.95
N SER A 408 2.03 -1.38 -10.77
CA SER A 408 2.85 -2.27 -9.95
C SER A 408 2.05 -3.43 -9.37
N GLN A 409 0.79 -3.21 -8.99
CA GLN A 409 -0.11 -4.28 -8.54
C GLN A 409 -0.51 -5.19 -9.70
N LEU A 410 -0.85 -4.63 -10.85
CA LEU A 410 -1.17 -5.41 -12.05
C LEU A 410 0.02 -6.23 -12.53
N GLN A 411 1.25 -5.72 -12.40
CA GLN A 411 2.46 -6.44 -12.79
C GLN A 411 2.66 -7.76 -12.03
N ILE A 412 2.11 -7.90 -10.81
CA ILE A 412 2.13 -9.16 -10.05
C ILE A 412 1.15 -10.17 -10.68
N SER A 413 -0.04 -9.72 -11.07
CA SER A 413 -1.07 -10.60 -11.64
C SER A 413 -0.79 -10.97 -13.11
N PHE A 414 -0.34 -9.99 -13.89
CA PHE A 414 -0.10 -10.06 -15.34
C PHE A 414 1.42 -10.12 -15.62
N ASP A 415 2.05 -11.18 -15.13
CA ASP A 415 3.50 -11.40 -15.18
C ASP A 415 4.04 -11.69 -16.59
N GLU A 416 3.17 -11.95 -17.58
CA GLU A 416 3.57 -12.11 -18.97
C GLU A 416 3.72 -10.79 -19.74
N TYR A 417 3.24 -9.68 -19.18
CA TYR A 417 3.30 -8.35 -19.78
C TYR A 417 4.23 -7.41 -19.00
N ILE A 418 4.80 -6.43 -19.69
CA ILE A 418 5.30 -5.22 -19.04
C ILE A 418 4.14 -4.25 -18.92
N CYS A 419 3.60 -4.09 -17.71
CA CYS A 419 2.51 -3.16 -17.42
C CYS A 419 3.04 -1.72 -17.42
N VAL A 420 2.41 -0.80 -18.16
CA VAL A 420 2.86 0.59 -18.29
C VAL A 420 1.67 1.52 -18.13
N GLY A 421 1.81 2.51 -17.26
CA GLY A 421 0.82 3.55 -17.07
C GLY A 421 1.11 4.77 -17.92
N VAL A 422 0.05 5.41 -18.40
CA VAL A 422 0.08 6.73 -19.02
C VAL A 422 -1.00 7.58 -18.35
N LEU A 423 -0.62 8.73 -17.79
CA LEU A 423 -1.56 9.67 -17.20
C LEU A 423 -1.90 10.77 -18.20
N GLU A 424 -3.18 10.87 -18.56
CA GLU A 424 -3.71 11.90 -19.43
C GLU A 424 -4.41 12.97 -18.60
N ASN A 425 -4.11 14.24 -18.87
CA ASN A 425 -4.88 15.35 -18.33
C ASN A 425 -6.20 15.46 -19.10
N THR A 426 -7.27 15.84 -18.42
CA THR A 426 -8.60 16.05 -19.01
C THR A 426 -8.70 17.21 -20.01
N TYR A 427 -7.58 17.81 -20.40
CA TYR A 427 -7.52 18.85 -21.43
C TYR A 427 -7.11 18.30 -22.79
N TYR A 428 -8.02 17.57 -23.44
CA TYR A 428 -8.10 17.72 -24.89
C TYR A 428 -8.83 19.03 -25.17
N THR A 429 -8.05 20.07 -25.48
CA THR A 429 -8.53 21.18 -26.30
C THR A 429 -9.26 20.57 -27.51
N LYS A 430 -10.59 20.61 -27.49
CA LYS A 430 -11.37 20.62 -28.73
C LYS A 430 -10.87 21.84 -29.50
N GLY A 431 -9.99 21.58 -30.47
CA GLY A 431 -9.59 22.57 -31.45
C GLY A 431 -10.85 23.15 -32.04
N ILE A 432 -11.02 24.45 -31.82
CA ILE A 432 -11.87 25.28 -32.66
C ILE A 432 -11.23 25.21 -34.05
N VAL A 433 -11.94 24.61 -34.99
CA VAL A 433 -11.90 24.98 -36.41
C VAL A 433 -13.32 25.28 -36.83
#